data_AF-A0A9E5R4S3-F1
#
_entry.id   AF-A0A9E5R4S3-F1
#
_cell.length_a   1.000
_cell.length_b   1.000
_cell.length_c   1.000
_cell.angle_alpha   90.00
_cell.angle_beta   90.00
_cell.angle_gamma   90.00
#
_symmetry.space_group_name_H-M   'P 1'
#
loop_
_entity.id
_entity.type
_entity.pdbx_description
1 polymer ?
#
loop_
_entity_poly.entity_id
_entity_poly.type
_entity_poly.pdbx_seq_one_letter_code
_entity_poly.pdbx_strand_id
1 'polypeptide(L)'
;MQARMVTVGGGVMLACFVQMASLEHFTRQGSQFVPLMTLAFVVYGLLAWRLLRDPAVPLGLIFALAILFRLPLLATTPTLSSDVWRYLWDGRLVTEGINPYAYRVDAAELAPLRTPLHARIDHQWMASPYPPVSQGVFALTYVLAPESALAMQTVFAVFDLLTALLLVRLLRLVGSPPTWVLLYAWNPLMVVEFAHGAHVDSLMTFFILLAIYAHFKGWQGASAVALALATLTKFIPAVLVVLLLRRWGWRNTLLYGGVVALAFFAFLPAGLNNAGTGIFGAARIYANQWKTNDGLFFWLVKA
;
A
#
# COMPACT_ATOMS: atom_id res chain seq x y z
N MET A 1 5.31 -1.68 36.03
CA MET A 1 5.40 -3.00 35.36
C MET A 1 5.12 -2.92 33.86
N GLN A 2 4.00 -2.34 33.41
CA GLN A 2 3.66 -2.25 31.99
C GLN A 2 4.67 -1.46 31.12
N ALA A 3 5.15 -0.30 31.60
CA ALA A 3 6.14 0.48 30.85
C ALA A 3 7.40 -0.34 30.53
N ARG A 4 7.92 -1.08 31.51
CA ARG A 4 9.07 -2.00 31.33
C ARG A 4 8.76 -3.09 30.31
N MET A 5 7.56 -3.68 30.35
CA MET A 5 7.13 -4.70 29.38
C MET A 5 7.06 -4.13 27.95
N VAL A 6 6.53 -2.91 27.77
CA VAL A 6 6.48 -2.23 26.46
C VAL A 6 7.88 -1.92 25.97
N THR A 7 8.76 -1.40 26.82
CA THR A 7 10.16 -1.12 26.45
C THR A 7 10.90 -2.40 26.05
N VAL A 8 10.75 -3.47 26.82
CA VAL A 8 11.41 -4.75 26.53
C VAL A 8 10.84 -5.39 25.27
N GLY A 9 9.52 -5.55 25.18
CA GLY A 9 8.88 -6.15 24.00
C GLY A 9 9.08 -5.33 22.74
N GLY A 10 8.95 -4.00 22.82
CA GLY A 10 9.27 -3.08 21.73
C GLY A 10 10.75 -3.16 21.34
N GLY A 11 11.66 -3.28 22.30
CA GLY A 11 13.09 -3.48 22.05
C GLY A 11 13.38 -4.79 21.30
N VAL A 12 12.71 -5.89 21.68
CA VAL A 12 12.84 -7.18 20.97
C VAL A 12 12.31 -7.08 19.54
N MET A 13 11.13 -6.47 19.34
CA MET A 13 10.59 -6.27 17.99
C MET A 13 11.51 -5.41 17.12
N LEU A 14 12.03 -4.30 17.68
CA LEU A 14 12.99 -3.45 16.99
C LEU A 14 14.25 -4.21 16.61
N ALA A 15 14.80 -5.03 17.51
CA ALA A 15 15.94 -5.89 17.23
C ALA A 15 15.65 -6.88 16.09
N CYS A 16 14.45 -7.46 16.04
CA CYS A 16 14.04 -8.30 14.91
C CYS A 16 14.07 -7.51 13.59
N PHE A 17 13.50 -6.30 13.54
CA PHE A 17 13.50 -5.49 12.31
C PHE A 17 14.89 -5.01 11.90
N VAL A 18 15.76 -4.66 12.85
CA VAL A 18 17.17 -4.34 12.59
C VAL A 18 17.90 -5.56 12.03
N GLN A 19 17.70 -6.74 12.62
CA GLN A 19 18.31 -7.97 12.12
C GLN A 19 17.78 -8.34 10.73
N MET A 20 16.48 -8.15 10.47
CA MET A 20 15.93 -8.31 9.12
C MET A 20 16.59 -7.34 8.14
N ALA A 21 16.81 -6.09 8.52
CA ALA A 21 17.45 -5.10 7.65
C ALA A 21 18.89 -5.45 7.27
N SER A 22 19.59 -6.26 8.08
CA SER A 22 20.91 -6.79 7.71
C SER A 22 20.87 -7.95 6.70
N LEU A 23 19.69 -8.50 6.41
CA LEU A 23 19.52 -9.54 5.38
C LEU A 23 19.52 -8.88 4.01
N GLU A 24 20.41 -9.31 3.12
CA GLU A 24 20.47 -8.77 1.76
C GLU A 24 19.20 -9.04 0.93
N HIS A 25 18.55 -10.20 1.16
CA HIS A 25 17.38 -10.61 0.37
C HIS A 25 16.46 -11.54 1.17
N PHE A 26 15.26 -11.06 1.52
CA PHE A 26 14.40 -11.74 2.50
C PHE A 26 13.88 -13.08 1.98
N THR A 27 13.55 -13.18 0.68
CA THR A 27 13.09 -14.43 0.06
C THR A 27 14.19 -15.49 -0.09
N ARG A 28 15.45 -15.08 -0.30
CA ARG A 28 16.58 -16.03 -0.40
C ARG A 28 17.08 -16.48 0.98
N GLN A 29 16.91 -15.63 1.99
CA GLN A 29 17.33 -15.89 3.37
C GLN A 29 16.13 -16.24 4.26
N GLY A 30 15.17 -16.99 3.70
CA GLY A 30 13.92 -17.35 4.37
C GLY A 30 14.11 -18.08 5.71
N SER A 31 15.18 -18.87 5.86
CA SER A 31 15.52 -19.57 7.11
C SER A 31 15.84 -18.63 8.28
N GLN A 32 16.26 -17.39 8.00
CA GLN A 32 16.51 -16.35 9.00
C GLN A 32 15.32 -15.38 9.08
N PHE A 33 14.77 -14.99 7.94
CA PHE A 33 13.65 -14.06 7.87
C PHE A 33 12.39 -14.59 8.57
N VAL A 34 12.00 -15.84 8.32
CA VAL A 34 10.75 -16.42 8.86
C VAL A 34 10.78 -16.51 10.40
N PRO A 35 11.84 -17.01 11.07
CA PRO A 35 11.92 -16.99 12.53
C PRO A 35 11.89 -15.58 13.11
N LEU A 36 12.58 -14.60 12.52
CA LEU A 36 12.54 -13.20 12.97
C LEU A 36 11.13 -12.62 12.88
N MET A 37 10.43 -12.89 11.78
CA MET A 37 9.06 -12.42 11.58
C MET A 37 8.09 -13.08 12.55
N THR A 38 8.27 -14.38 12.78
CA THR A 38 7.49 -15.15 13.75
C THR A 38 7.68 -14.62 15.16
N LEU A 39 8.93 -14.38 15.57
CA LEU A 39 9.24 -13.82 16.89
C LEU A 39 8.62 -12.43 17.05
N ALA A 40 8.75 -11.55 16.04
CA ALA A 40 8.13 -10.24 16.06
C ALA A 40 6.60 -10.33 16.23
N PHE A 41 5.95 -11.28 15.54
CA PHE A 41 4.50 -11.54 15.67
C PHE A 41 4.10 -12.07 17.05
N VAL A 42 4.86 -13.01 17.62
CA VAL A 42 4.60 -13.54 18.96
C VAL A 42 4.70 -12.42 20.00
N VAL A 43 5.77 -11.62 19.96
CA VAL A 43 5.96 -10.49 20.90
C VAL A 43 4.87 -9.44 20.71
N TYR A 44 4.56 -9.07 19.47
CA TYR A 44 3.45 -8.18 19.13
C TYR A 44 2.13 -8.69 19.70
N GLY A 45 1.79 -9.96 19.49
CA GLY A 45 0.54 -10.56 19.96
C GLY A 45 0.42 -10.56 21.48
N LEU A 46 1.50 -10.86 22.20
CA LEU A 46 1.55 -10.80 23.66
C LEU A 46 1.38 -9.36 24.18
N LEU A 47 2.06 -8.39 23.57
CA LEU A 47 1.88 -6.97 23.90
C LEU A 47 0.45 -6.51 23.62
N ALA A 48 -0.08 -6.80 22.44
CA ALA A 48 -1.44 -6.46 22.06
C ALA A 48 -2.46 -7.06 23.04
N TRP A 49 -2.38 -8.36 23.31
CA TRP A 49 -3.27 -9.04 24.26
C TRP A 49 -3.28 -8.38 25.64
N ARG A 50 -2.11 -8.00 26.16
CA ARG A 50 -2.00 -7.38 27.48
C ARG A 50 -2.49 -5.92 27.48
N LEU A 51 -2.15 -5.14 26.46
CA LEU A 51 -2.43 -3.70 26.37
C LEU A 51 -3.87 -3.39 25.96
N LEU A 52 -4.54 -4.30 25.26
CA LEU A 52 -5.97 -4.18 24.98
C LEU A 52 -6.83 -4.31 26.25
N ARG A 53 -6.38 -5.12 27.23
CA ARG A 53 -7.11 -5.33 28.50
C ARG A 53 -6.90 -4.22 29.53
N ASP A 54 -5.82 -3.46 29.41
CA ASP A 54 -5.36 -2.51 30.43
C ASP A 54 -4.55 -1.38 29.76
N PRO A 55 -5.25 -0.46 29.09
CA PRO A 55 -4.65 0.52 28.19
C PRO A 55 -4.03 1.69 28.97
N ALA A 56 -2.88 1.48 29.61
CA ALA A 56 -2.15 2.55 30.33
C ALA A 56 -0.91 3.09 29.57
N VAL A 57 -0.79 2.81 28.27
CA VAL A 57 0.35 3.24 27.45
C VAL A 57 0.05 4.57 26.75
N PRO A 58 0.92 5.58 26.85
CA PRO A 58 0.70 6.85 26.17
C PRO A 58 0.76 6.68 24.65
N LEU A 59 -0.18 7.32 23.93
CA LEU A 59 -0.21 7.30 22.46
C LEU A 59 1.12 7.71 21.83
N GLY A 60 1.80 8.70 22.42
CA GLY A 60 3.12 9.15 21.93
C GLY A 60 4.15 8.03 21.86
N LEU A 61 4.16 7.13 22.86
CA LEU A 61 5.06 5.97 22.85
C LEU A 61 4.67 4.94 21.77
N ILE A 62 3.37 4.76 21.52
CA ILE A 62 2.87 3.88 20.45
C ILE A 62 3.38 4.37 19.09
N PHE A 63 3.25 5.66 18.80
CA PHE A 63 3.74 6.24 17.56
C PHE A 63 5.27 6.27 17.48
N ALA A 64 5.96 6.58 18.57
CA ALA A 64 7.42 6.55 18.61
C ALA A 64 7.95 5.16 18.25
N LEU A 65 7.41 4.10 18.86
CA LEU A 65 7.78 2.71 18.52
C LEU A 65 7.38 2.34 17.09
N ALA A 66 6.19 2.74 16.63
CA ALA A 66 5.74 2.48 15.26
C ALA A 66 6.69 3.09 14.22
N ILE A 67 7.17 4.31 14.44
CA ILE A 67 8.18 4.96 13.60
C ILE A 67 9.50 4.20 13.69
N LEU A 68 9.99 3.92 14.90
CA LEU A 68 11.23 3.18 15.12
C LEU A 68 11.25 1.81 14.44
N PHE A 69 10.12 1.09 14.40
CA PHE A 69 10.04 -0.22 13.73
C PHE A 69 10.20 -0.14 12.21
N ARG A 70 9.79 0.98 11.60
CA ARG A 70 9.86 1.19 10.14
C ARG A 70 11.23 1.67 9.68
N LEU A 71 11.92 2.47 10.50
CA LEU A 71 13.20 3.10 10.13
C LEU A 71 14.27 2.13 9.62
N PRO A 72 14.56 0.97 10.27
CA PRO A 72 15.55 0.02 9.78
C PRO A 72 15.22 -0.52 8.39
N LEU A 73 13.95 -0.61 8.04
CA LEU A 73 13.47 -1.24 6.82
C LEU A 73 13.38 -0.27 5.64
N LEU A 74 13.22 1.04 5.87
CA LEU A 74 13.09 2.04 4.79
C LEU A 74 14.28 2.08 3.83
N ALA A 75 15.48 1.76 4.29
CA ALA A 75 16.71 1.80 3.47
C ALA A 75 17.12 0.43 2.91
N THR A 76 16.28 -0.59 3.08
CA THR A 76 16.54 -1.92 2.54
C THR A 76 16.08 -2.02 1.09
N THR A 77 16.74 -2.85 0.28
CA THR A 77 16.26 -3.12 -1.09
C THR A 77 14.98 -3.94 -1.01
N PRO A 78 13.86 -3.52 -1.63
CA PRO A 78 12.62 -4.29 -1.62
C PRO A 78 12.83 -5.65 -2.30
N THR A 79 12.57 -6.73 -1.55
CA THR A 79 12.90 -8.11 -1.97
C THR A 79 11.75 -9.10 -1.84
N LEU A 80 10.69 -8.72 -1.12
CA LEU A 80 9.45 -9.49 -1.00
C LEU A 80 8.49 -9.22 -2.19
N SER A 81 8.64 -8.08 -2.84
CA SER A 81 7.93 -7.69 -4.07
C SER A 81 8.85 -6.88 -4.97
N SER A 82 8.57 -6.91 -6.28
CA SER A 82 9.24 -6.13 -7.32
C SER A 82 8.45 -4.89 -7.74
N ASP A 83 7.27 -4.64 -7.15
CA ASP A 83 6.36 -3.56 -7.54
C ASP A 83 7.00 -2.18 -7.48
N VAL A 84 7.94 -1.95 -6.55
CA VAL A 84 8.67 -0.67 -6.44
C VAL A 84 9.33 -0.25 -7.75
N TRP A 85 9.86 -1.22 -8.51
CA TRP A 85 10.53 -0.96 -9.78
C TRP A 85 9.51 -0.58 -10.85
N ARG A 86 8.31 -1.17 -10.79
CA ARG A 86 7.18 -0.76 -11.61
C ARG A 86 6.72 0.66 -11.29
N TYR A 87 6.63 1.03 -10.00
CA TYR A 87 6.26 2.38 -9.59
C TYR A 87 7.23 3.43 -10.15
N LEU A 88 8.53 3.18 -10.02
CA LEU A 88 9.56 4.09 -10.54
C LEU A 88 9.50 4.20 -12.08
N TRP A 89 9.28 3.08 -12.76
CA TRP A 89 9.12 3.07 -14.22
C TRP A 89 7.90 3.84 -14.69
N ASP A 90 6.74 3.58 -14.10
CA ASP A 90 5.49 4.24 -14.43
C ASP A 90 5.59 5.75 -14.12
N GLY A 91 6.20 6.11 -12.99
CA GLY A 91 6.50 7.49 -12.63
C GLY A 91 7.35 8.18 -13.71
N ARG A 92 8.41 7.53 -14.19
CA ARG A 92 9.22 8.03 -15.30
C ARG A 92 8.40 8.26 -16.56
N LEU A 93 7.60 7.27 -16.99
CA LEU A 93 6.78 7.39 -18.19
C LEU A 93 5.86 8.61 -18.12
N VAL A 94 5.17 8.78 -16.99
CA VAL A 94 4.27 9.93 -16.78
C VAL A 94 5.03 11.25 -16.80
N THR A 95 6.24 11.31 -16.23
CA THR A 95 7.07 12.55 -16.27
C THR A 95 7.59 12.89 -17.67
N GLU A 96 7.75 11.89 -18.54
CA GLU A 96 8.10 12.07 -19.96
C GLU A 96 6.87 12.34 -20.84
N GLY A 97 5.68 12.51 -20.25
CA GLY A 97 4.43 12.71 -20.99
C GLY A 97 3.92 11.46 -21.71
N ILE A 98 4.46 10.29 -21.39
CA ILE A 98 4.04 9.01 -21.97
C ILE A 98 2.94 8.41 -21.11
N ASN A 99 1.84 8.02 -21.77
CA ASN A 99 0.74 7.37 -21.09
C ASN A 99 1.16 5.96 -20.61
N PRO A 100 1.12 5.67 -19.28
CA PRO A 100 1.60 4.42 -18.69
C PRO A 100 0.73 3.19 -19.08
N TYR A 101 -0.41 3.41 -19.72
CA TYR A 101 -1.29 2.37 -20.24
C TYR A 101 -1.09 2.08 -21.73
N ALA A 102 -0.38 2.93 -22.47
CA ALA A 102 -0.27 2.83 -23.93
C ALA A 102 0.63 1.68 -24.38
N TYR A 103 1.69 1.40 -23.63
CA TYR A 103 2.74 0.47 -24.01
C TYR A 103 3.01 -0.54 -22.90
N ARG A 104 3.40 -1.75 -23.29
CA ARG A 104 4.02 -2.73 -22.39
C ARG A 104 5.42 -2.25 -22.02
N VAL A 105 5.95 -2.72 -20.91
CA VAL A 105 7.31 -2.34 -20.46
C VAL A 105 8.41 -2.87 -21.37
N ASP A 106 8.16 -4.02 -22.00
CA ASP A 106 9.05 -4.65 -22.97
C ASP A 106 8.95 -4.05 -24.40
N ALA A 107 8.07 -3.06 -24.62
CA ALA A 107 7.88 -2.43 -25.92
C ALA A 107 9.15 -1.74 -26.44
N ALA A 108 9.42 -1.86 -27.73
CA ALA A 108 10.65 -1.35 -28.37
C ALA A 108 10.69 0.19 -28.37
N GLU A 109 9.52 0.82 -28.43
CA GLU A 109 9.31 2.26 -28.37
C GLU A 109 9.84 2.86 -27.05
N LEU A 110 9.84 2.08 -25.97
CA LEU A 110 10.33 2.49 -24.66
C LEU A 110 11.82 2.17 -24.44
N ALA A 111 12.49 1.53 -25.40
CA ALA A 111 13.91 1.16 -25.28
C ALA A 111 14.84 2.33 -24.91
N PRO A 112 14.66 3.55 -25.47
CA PRO A 112 15.49 4.70 -25.10
C PRO A 112 15.36 5.14 -23.64
N LEU A 113 14.28 4.76 -22.94
CA LEU A 113 14.02 5.13 -21.55
C LEU A 113 14.52 4.09 -20.54
N ARG A 114 15.01 2.93 -20.99
CA ARG A 114 15.41 1.84 -20.10
C ARG A 114 16.69 2.20 -19.35
N THR A 115 16.73 1.88 -18.06
CA THR A 115 17.91 2.00 -17.18
C THR A 115 18.23 0.64 -16.56
N PRO A 116 19.33 0.49 -15.80
CA PRO A 116 19.62 -0.78 -15.14
C PRO A 116 18.49 -1.27 -14.22
N LEU A 117 17.63 -0.36 -13.72
CA LEU A 117 16.46 -0.73 -12.91
C LEU A 117 15.34 -1.40 -13.73
N HIS A 118 15.29 -1.18 -15.05
CA HIS A 118 14.29 -1.80 -15.93
C HIS A 118 14.31 -3.33 -15.84
N ALA A 119 15.50 -3.93 -15.71
CA ALA A 119 15.67 -5.37 -15.56
C ALA A 119 15.04 -5.95 -14.27
N ARG A 120 14.71 -5.11 -13.28
CA ARG A 120 14.07 -5.51 -12.01
C ARG A 120 12.55 -5.46 -12.06
N ILE A 121 11.98 -4.88 -13.11
CA ILE A 121 10.54 -4.78 -13.29
C ILE A 121 10.00 -6.16 -13.66
N ASP A 122 9.05 -6.65 -12.87
CA ASP A 122 8.32 -7.86 -13.19
C ASP A 122 7.13 -7.58 -14.13
N HIS A 123 6.57 -8.63 -14.72
CA HIS A 123 5.44 -8.56 -15.65
C HIS A 123 5.67 -7.54 -16.78
N GLN A 124 6.87 -7.55 -17.38
CA GLN A 124 7.23 -6.57 -18.42
C GLN A 124 6.31 -6.64 -19.65
N TRP A 125 5.62 -7.77 -19.80
CA TRP A 125 4.68 -8.06 -20.85
C TRP A 125 3.32 -7.36 -20.71
N MET A 126 3.17 -6.41 -19.79
CA MET A 126 1.94 -5.63 -19.67
C MET A 126 2.23 -4.17 -19.33
N ALA A 127 1.32 -3.30 -19.77
CA ALA A 127 1.22 -1.92 -19.35
C ALA A 127 0.82 -1.83 -17.87
N SER A 128 0.76 -0.62 -17.34
CA SER A 128 0.56 -0.43 -15.90
C SER A 128 -0.77 -1.01 -15.40
N PRO A 129 -0.76 -1.78 -14.28
CA PRO A 129 -1.97 -2.16 -13.57
C PRO A 129 -2.50 -1.08 -12.62
N TYR A 130 -1.74 0.00 -12.42
CA TYR A 130 -2.04 0.98 -11.37
C TYR A 130 -2.91 2.12 -11.90
N PRO A 131 -4.03 2.47 -11.23
CA PRO A 131 -4.91 3.54 -11.66
C PRO A 131 -4.35 4.95 -11.39
N PRO A 132 -5.03 6.02 -11.86
CA PRO A 132 -4.47 7.37 -12.00
C PRO A 132 -3.91 8.03 -10.73
N VAL A 133 -4.47 7.78 -9.54
CA VAL A 133 -3.95 8.40 -8.31
C VAL A 133 -2.59 7.81 -7.96
N SER A 134 -2.41 6.50 -8.15
CA SER A 134 -1.10 5.85 -8.01
C SER A 134 -0.11 6.42 -9.02
N GLN A 135 -0.51 6.58 -10.28
CA GLN A 135 0.32 7.20 -11.33
C GLN A 135 0.81 8.60 -10.93
N GLY A 136 -0.09 9.43 -10.39
CA GLY A 136 0.27 10.77 -9.92
C GLY A 136 1.28 10.75 -8.77
N VAL A 137 1.12 9.83 -7.80
CA VAL A 137 2.07 9.68 -6.69
C VAL A 137 3.43 9.15 -7.19
N PHE A 138 3.43 8.20 -8.11
CA PHE A 138 4.66 7.69 -8.71
C PHE A 138 5.42 8.78 -9.45
N ALA A 139 4.72 9.54 -10.30
CA ALA A 139 5.30 10.65 -11.06
C ALA A 139 5.85 11.74 -10.12
N LEU A 140 5.07 12.16 -9.11
CA LEU A 140 5.51 13.15 -8.13
C LEU A 140 6.77 12.68 -7.39
N THR A 141 6.78 11.42 -6.95
CA THR A 141 7.94 10.83 -6.27
C THR A 141 9.15 10.78 -7.19
N TYR A 142 8.96 10.43 -8.46
CA TYR A 142 10.03 10.40 -9.46
C TYR A 142 10.60 11.81 -9.74
N VAL A 143 9.75 12.84 -9.82
CA VAL A 143 10.22 14.24 -9.97
C VAL A 143 11.09 14.68 -8.79
N LEU A 144 10.69 14.33 -7.57
CA LEU A 144 11.39 14.75 -6.36
C LEU A 144 12.69 13.97 -6.13
N ALA A 145 12.70 12.68 -6.47
CA ALA A 145 13.85 11.79 -6.29
C ALA A 145 13.84 10.69 -7.37
N PRO A 146 14.38 10.98 -8.57
CA PRO A 146 14.39 10.04 -9.69
C PRO A 146 15.05 8.72 -9.31
N GLU A 147 14.44 7.61 -9.73
CA GLU A 147 14.98 6.25 -9.54
C GLU A 147 15.26 5.84 -8.07
N SER A 148 14.67 6.55 -7.09
CA SER A 148 14.89 6.30 -5.66
C SER A 148 13.82 5.39 -5.06
N ALA A 149 14.18 4.12 -4.82
CA ALA A 149 13.33 3.18 -4.08
C ALA A 149 13.06 3.66 -2.65
N LEU A 150 14.08 4.25 -1.99
CA LEU A 150 13.96 4.84 -0.64
C LEU A 150 12.90 5.95 -0.61
N ALA A 151 12.84 6.81 -1.63
CA ALA A 151 11.82 7.86 -1.71
C ALA A 151 10.42 7.25 -1.79
N MET A 152 10.25 6.21 -2.61
CA MET A 152 8.98 5.49 -2.74
C MET A 152 8.57 4.79 -1.43
N GLN A 153 9.51 4.09 -0.78
CA GLN A 153 9.32 3.49 0.55
C GLN A 153 8.90 4.54 1.59
N THR A 154 9.55 5.71 1.58
CA THR A 154 9.28 6.81 2.50
C THR A 154 7.86 7.36 2.29
N VAL A 155 7.46 7.62 1.05
CA VAL A 155 6.11 8.11 0.72
C VAL A 155 5.05 7.15 1.25
N PHE A 156 5.20 5.85 0.99
CA PHE A 156 4.21 4.86 1.43
C PHE A 156 4.22 4.60 2.93
N ALA A 157 5.39 4.65 3.59
CA ALA A 157 5.47 4.62 5.05
C ALA A 157 4.82 5.86 5.70
N VAL A 158 4.89 7.04 5.07
CA VAL A 158 4.19 8.23 5.54
C VAL A 158 2.67 8.03 5.45
N PHE A 159 2.15 7.51 4.33
CA PHE A 159 0.71 7.21 4.21
C PHE A 159 0.24 6.13 5.20
N ASP A 160 1.07 5.14 5.48
CA ASP A 160 0.84 4.15 6.52
C ASP A 160 0.75 4.78 7.93
N LEU A 161 1.67 5.69 8.29
CA LEU A 161 1.61 6.41 9.57
C LEU A 161 0.43 7.39 9.65
N LEU A 162 0.08 8.05 8.54
CA LEU A 162 -1.13 8.87 8.44
C LEU A 162 -2.41 8.03 8.63
N THR A 163 -2.42 6.79 8.12
CA THR A 163 -3.49 5.81 8.36
C THR A 163 -3.62 5.51 9.85
N ALA A 164 -2.51 5.28 10.56
CA ALA A 164 -2.53 5.09 12.00
C ALA A 164 -3.07 6.33 12.75
N LEU A 165 -2.68 7.54 12.36
CA LEU A 165 -3.23 8.79 12.93
C LEU A 165 -4.74 8.92 12.71
N LEU A 166 -5.21 8.52 11.54
CA LEU A 166 -6.63 8.54 11.20
C LEU A 166 -7.42 7.48 11.97
N LEU A 167 -6.84 6.29 12.19
CA LEU A 167 -7.42 5.26 13.06
C LEU A 167 -7.62 5.77 14.49
N VAL A 168 -6.69 6.54 15.05
CA VAL A 168 -6.89 7.19 16.36
C VAL A 168 -8.14 8.07 16.36
N ARG A 169 -8.38 8.83 15.29
CA ARG A 169 -9.57 9.68 15.16
C ARG A 169 -10.84 8.85 15.05
N LEU A 170 -10.81 7.77 14.27
CA LEU A 170 -11.94 6.84 14.11
C LEU A 170 -12.27 6.12 15.43
N LEU A 171 -11.27 5.61 16.14
CA LEU A 171 -11.44 4.96 17.44
C LEU A 171 -12.13 5.89 18.44
N ARG A 172 -11.71 7.17 18.50
CA ARG A 172 -12.36 8.20 19.32
C ARG A 172 -13.81 8.44 18.91
N LEU A 173 -14.10 8.48 17.60
CA LEU A 173 -15.47 8.70 17.10
C LEU A 173 -16.41 7.56 17.51
N VAL A 174 -15.94 6.32 17.54
CA VAL A 174 -16.74 5.15 17.93
C VAL A 174 -16.67 4.84 19.43
N GLY A 175 -16.09 5.73 20.24
CA GLY A 175 -15.98 5.57 21.69
C GLY A 175 -15.01 4.46 22.15
N SER A 176 -14.15 3.97 21.26
CA SER A 176 -13.14 2.95 21.58
C SER A 176 -11.84 3.55 22.10
N PRO A 177 -11.05 2.81 22.90
CA PRO A 177 -9.76 3.29 23.39
C PRO A 177 -8.82 3.64 22.22
N PRO A 178 -8.30 4.88 22.13
CA PRO A 178 -7.46 5.28 20.99
C PRO A 178 -6.14 4.51 20.91
N THR A 179 -5.69 3.93 22.04
CA THR A 179 -4.50 3.08 22.13
C THR A 179 -4.62 1.79 21.33
N TRP A 180 -5.83 1.36 20.98
CA TRP A 180 -6.05 0.18 20.11
C TRP A 180 -5.45 0.36 18.71
N VAL A 181 -5.05 1.57 18.33
CA VAL A 181 -4.23 1.81 17.13
C VAL A 181 -2.94 0.96 17.11
N LEU A 182 -2.45 0.50 18.27
CA LEU A 182 -1.31 -0.42 18.34
C LEU A 182 -1.52 -1.70 17.51
N LEU A 183 -2.76 -2.16 17.33
CA LEU A 183 -3.07 -3.36 16.54
C LEU A 183 -2.74 -3.19 15.05
N TYR A 184 -2.71 -1.94 14.59
CA TYR A 184 -2.29 -1.59 13.24
C TYR A 184 -0.83 -1.15 13.27
N ALA A 185 -0.50 -0.17 14.12
CA ALA A 185 0.77 0.54 14.09
C ALA A 185 1.99 -0.35 14.42
N TRP A 186 1.80 -1.37 15.26
CA TRP A 186 2.86 -2.33 15.64
C TRP A 186 2.76 -3.67 14.93
N ASN A 187 1.79 -3.87 14.04
CA ASN A 187 1.64 -5.13 13.32
C ASN A 187 2.87 -5.38 12.44
N PRO A 188 3.65 -6.47 12.65
CA PRO A 188 4.87 -6.73 11.89
C PRO A 188 4.65 -6.80 10.39
N LEU A 189 3.49 -7.31 9.93
CA LEU A 189 3.17 -7.36 8.50
C LEU A 189 3.07 -5.95 7.93
N MET A 190 2.33 -5.04 8.57
CA MET A 190 2.17 -3.67 8.08
C MET A 190 3.50 -2.92 8.06
N VAL A 191 4.33 -3.14 9.09
CA VAL A 191 5.68 -2.57 9.17
C VAL A 191 6.54 -3.02 7.98
N VAL A 192 6.62 -4.33 7.73
CA VAL A 192 7.46 -4.88 6.65
C VAL A 192 6.88 -4.50 5.27
N GLU A 193 5.58 -4.67 5.07
CA GLU A 193 4.94 -4.44 3.77
C GLU A 193 5.08 -2.99 3.29
N PHE A 194 4.90 -2.01 4.18
CA PHE A 194 4.96 -0.60 3.79
C PHE A 194 6.36 0.00 3.85
N ALA A 195 7.18 -0.36 4.85
CA ALA A 195 8.54 0.19 4.96
C ALA A 195 9.55 -0.52 4.07
N HIS A 196 9.56 -1.87 4.05
CA HIS A 196 10.43 -2.64 3.16
C HIS A 196 9.82 -2.77 1.76
N GLY A 197 8.56 -3.22 1.65
CA GLY A 197 7.95 -3.54 0.37
C GLY A 197 7.50 -2.34 -0.48
N ALA A 198 7.41 -1.14 0.12
CA ALA A 198 6.92 0.07 -0.54
C ALA A 198 5.51 -0.11 -1.15
N HIS A 199 4.64 -0.91 -0.53
CA HIS A 199 3.35 -1.20 -1.16
C HIS A 199 2.41 0.02 -1.21
N VAL A 200 1.88 0.28 -2.41
CA VAL A 200 0.91 1.35 -2.68
C VAL A 200 -0.41 1.18 -1.91
N ASP A 201 -0.65 0.00 -1.36
CA ASP A 201 -1.80 -0.33 -0.51
C ASP A 201 -1.91 0.59 0.73
N SER A 202 -0.81 1.20 1.17
CA SER A 202 -0.81 2.24 2.23
C SER A 202 -1.66 3.45 1.85
N LEU A 203 -1.52 3.94 0.60
CA LEU A 203 -2.28 5.04 0.03
C LEU A 203 -3.77 4.68 -0.10
N MET A 204 -4.05 3.47 -0.57
CA MET A 204 -5.41 2.94 -0.68
C MET A 204 -6.08 2.90 0.69
N THR A 205 -5.41 2.33 1.69
CA THR A 205 -5.92 2.17 3.05
C THR A 205 -6.18 3.52 3.69
N PHE A 206 -5.27 4.49 3.53
CA PHE A 206 -5.46 5.86 4.00
C PHE A 206 -6.75 6.47 3.45
N PHE A 207 -6.97 6.42 2.14
CA PHE A 207 -8.15 7.02 1.52
C PHE A 207 -9.45 6.28 1.86
N ILE A 208 -9.43 4.96 2.03
CA ILE A 208 -10.60 4.21 2.54
C ILE A 208 -10.98 4.71 3.94
N LEU A 209 -10.01 4.79 4.85
CA LEU A 209 -10.28 5.25 6.21
C LEU A 209 -10.70 6.72 6.23
N LEU A 210 -10.19 7.54 5.31
CA LEU A 210 -10.60 8.94 5.19
C LEU A 210 -12.04 9.04 4.71
N ALA A 211 -12.46 8.18 3.77
CA ALA A 211 -13.84 8.11 3.31
C ALA A 211 -14.79 7.73 4.45
N ILE A 212 -14.40 6.75 5.28
CA ILE A 212 -15.17 6.31 6.45
C ILE A 212 -15.23 7.43 7.51
N TYR A 213 -14.09 8.06 7.81
CA TYR A 213 -14.01 9.17 8.76
C TYR A 213 -14.90 10.34 8.34
N ALA A 214 -14.79 10.78 7.08
CA ALA A 214 -15.62 11.84 6.52
C ALA A 214 -17.11 11.48 6.56
N HIS A 215 -17.46 10.22 6.29
CA HIS A 215 -18.83 9.73 6.37
C HIS A 215 -19.41 9.89 7.79
N PHE A 216 -18.69 9.44 8.82
CA PHE A 216 -19.12 9.57 10.21
C PHE A 216 -19.20 11.03 10.69
N LYS A 217 -18.41 11.93 10.09
CA LYS A 217 -18.49 13.38 10.36
C LYS A 217 -19.63 14.08 9.62
N GLY A 218 -20.39 13.37 8.78
CA GLY A 218 -21.45 13.94 7.95
C GLY A 218 -20.97 14.59 6.65
N TRP A 219 -19.68 14.53 6.33
CA TRP A 219 -19.07 15.16 5.17
C TRP A 219 -19.18 14.27 3.93
N GLN A 220 -20.41 14.06 3.45
CA GLN A 220 -20.69 13.06 2.41
C GLN A 220 -19.96 13.32 1.09
N GLY A 221 -19.78 14.59 0.70
CA GLY A 221 -18.98 14.93 -0.48
C GLY A 221 -17.50 14.55 -0.33
N ALA A 222 -16.88 14.87 0.81
CA ALA A 222 -15.51 14.48 1.10
C ALA A 222 -15.35 12.96 1.21
N SER A 223 -16.35 12.27 1.74
CA SER A 223 -16.39 10.79 1.77
C SER A 223 -16.38 10.20 0.36
N ALA A 224 -17.23 10.73 -0.53
CA ALA A 224 -17.28 10.32 -1.93
C ALA A 224 -15.96 10.57 -2.67
N VAL A 225 -15.36 11.75 -2.50
CA VAL A 225 -14.06 12.08 -3.12
C VAL A 225 -12.96 11.17 -2.57
N ALA A 226 -12.89 10.96 -1.26
CA ALA A 226 -11.87 10.09 -0.66
C ALA A 226 -12.00 8.64 -1.16
N LEU A 227 -13.21 8.09 -1.28
CA LEU A 227 -13.37 6.74 -1.84
C LEU A 227 -13.04 6.68 -3.35
N ALA A 228 -13.30 7.76 -4.09
CA ALA A 228 -12.86 7.87 -5.49
C ALA A 228 -11.33 7.82 -5.57
N LEU A 229 -10.63 8.56 -4.71
CA LEU A 229 -9.15 8.52 -4.65
C LEU A 229 -8.62 7.13 -4.25
N ALA A 230 -9.29 6.42 -3.32
CA ALA A 230 -8.96 5.03 -3.00
C ALA A 230 -9.14 4.11 -4.22
N THR A 231 -10.27 4.25 -4.93
CA THR A 231 -10.57 3.49 -6.17
C THR A 231 -9.55 3.76 -7.28
N LEU A 232 -9.08 5.00 -7.36
CA LEU A 232 -8.06 5.42 -8.31
C LEU A 232 -6.64 5.05 -7.86
N THR A 233 -6.48 4.52 -6.64
CA THR A 233 -5.21 3.96 -6.14
C THR A 233 -5.12 2.46 -6.45
N LYS A 234 -6.22 1.73 -6.23
CA LYS A 234 -6.45 0.35 -6.68
C LYS A 234 -7.94 0.20 -6.94
N PHE A 235 -8.35 -0.68 -7.84
CA PHE A 235 -9.77 -0.83 -8.20
C PHE A 235 -10.66 -1.42 -7.09
N ILE A 236 -10.07 -2.20 -6.16
CA ILE A 236 -10.79 -2.94 -5.12
C ILE A 236 -11.75 -2.09 -4.27
N PRO A 237 -11.40 -0.88 -3.79
CA PRO A 237 -12.28 -0.06 -2.95
C PRO A 237 -13.59 0.36 -3.62
N ALA A 238 -13.72 0.24 -4.95
CA ALA A 238 -14.98 0.47 -5.66
C ALA A 238 -16.13 -0.39 -5.11
N VAL A 239 -15.84 -1.57 -4.55
CA VAL A 239 -16.86 -2.43 -3.93
C VAL A 239 -17.59 -1.74 -2.76
N LEU A 240 -16.91 -0.81 -2.07
CA LEU A 240 -17.49 -0.06 -0.94
C LEU A 240 -18.53 0.98 -1.39
N VAL A 241 -18.57 1.32 -2.68
CA VAL A 241 -19.59 2.21 -3.24
C VAL A 241 -20.98 1.62 -3.00
N VAL A 242 -21.16 0.31 -3.12
CA VAL A 242 -22.45 -0.37 -2.90
C VAL A 242 -23.00 -0.09 -1.49
N LEU A 243 -22.11 0.02 -0.51
CA LEU A 243 -22.47 0.30 0.89
C LEU A 243 -22.77 1.79 1.11
N LEU A 244 -21.99 2.68 0.48
CA LEU A 244 -22.03 4.11 0.75
C LEU A 244 -22.96 4.90 -0.17
N LEU A 245 -23.28 4.41 -1.38
CA LEU A 245 -24.11 5.13 -2.36
C LEU A 245 -25.49 5.48 -1.81
N ARG A 246 -26.09 4.59 -1.01
CA ARG A 246 -27.40 4.85 -0.37
C ARG A 246 -27.31 5.91 0.72
N ARG A 247 -26.15 6.06 1.35
CA ARG A 247 -25.91 7.02 2.44
C ARG A 247 -25.52 8.40 1.93
N TRP A 248 -24.86 8.44 0.79
CA TRP A 248 -24.39 9.65 0.11
C TRP A 248 -25.51 10.42 -0.58
N GLY A 249 -26.54 9.71 -1.06
CA GLY A 249 -27.52 10.26 -1.98
C GLY A 249 -26.93 10.53 -3.36
N TRP A 250 -27.81 10.75 -4.34
CA TRP A 250 -27.43 10.80 -5.76
C TRP A 250 -26.34 11.83 -6.10
N ARG A 251 -26.35 13.00 -5.46
CA ARG A 251 -25.37 14.08 -5.74
C ARG A 251 -23.94 13.64 -5.44
N ASN A 252 -23.72 13.01 -4.29
CA ASN A 252 -22.39 12.57 -3.87
C ASN A 252 -21.97 11.28 -4.60
N THR A 253 -22.93 10.43 -5.00
CA THR A 253 -22.65 9.30 -5.91
C THR A 253 -22.19 9.79 -7.28
N LEU A 254 -22.84 10.83 -7.85
CA LEU A 254 -22.38 11.46 -9.08
C LEU A 254 -21.01 12.13 -8.91
N LEU A 255 -20.74 12.74 -7.74
CA LEU A 255 -19.43 13.29 -7.44
C LEU A 255 -18.34 12.21 -7.46
N TYR A 256 -18.56 11.07 -6.79
CA TYR A 256 -17.65 9.92 -6.86
C TYR A 256 -17.40 9.49 -8.32
N GLY A 257 -18.48 9.27 -9.09
CA GLY A 257 -18.38 8.85 -10.48
C GLY A 257 -17.67 9.88 -11.36
N GLY A 258 -17.95 11.17 -11.15
CA GLY A 258 -17.32 12.28 -11.86
C GLY A 258 -15.83 12.39 -11.58
N VAL A 259 -15.39 12.23 -10.32
CA VAL A 259 -13.96 12.22 -9.97
C VAL A 259 -13.24 11.04 -10.61
N VAL A 260 -13.83 9.83 -10.54
CA VAL A 260 -13.25 8.64 -11.18
C VAL A 260 -13.17 8.82 -12.70
N ALA A 261 -14.26 9.24 -13.35
CA ALA A 261 -14.31 9.44 -14.79
C ALA A 261 -13.32 10.52 -15.26
N LEU A 262 -13.25 11.67 -14.55
CA LEU A 262 -12.32 12.75 -14.87
C LEU A 262 -10.86 12.30 -14.75
N ALA A 263 -10.52 11.53 -13.71
CA ALA A 263 -9.17 11.03 -13.53
C ALA A 263 -8.75 10.08 -14.67
N PHE A 264 -9.65 9.22 -15.14
CA PHE A 264 -9.37 8.35 -16.29
C PHE A 264 -9.45 9.05 -17.64
N PHE A 265 -10.17 10.18 -17.73
CA PHE A 265 -10.32 10.94 -18.97
C PHE A 265 -8.97 11.35 -19.57
N ALA A 266 -8.03 11.78 -18.72
CA ALA A 266 -6.67 12.15 -19.13
C ALA A 266 -5.88 11.00 -19.79
N PHE A 267 -6.30 9.75 -19.60
CA PHE A 267 -5.61 8.57 -20.08
C PHE A 267 -6.33 7.84 -21.23
N LEU A 268 -7.51 8.33 -21.64
CA LEU A 268 -8.32 7.73 -22.71
C LEU A 268 -7.58 7.49 -24.05
N PRO A 269 -6.59 8.31 -24.47
CA PRO A 269 -5.86 8.04 -25.71
C PRO A 269 -5.13 6.69 -25.76
N ALA A 270 -4.83 6.06 -24.61
CA ALA A 270 -4.27 4.70 -24.58
C ALA A 270 -5.29 3.61 -24.93
N GLY A 271 -6.57 3.96 -25.07
CA GLY A 271 -7.67 3.03 -25.24
C GLY A 271 -8.07 2.35 -23.93
N LEU A 272 -9.18 1.60 -23.99
CA LEU A 272 -9.78 1.01 -22.80
C LEU A 272 -9.23 -0.37 -22.49
N ASN A 273 -9.11 -1.28 -23.48
CA ASN A 273 -8.79 -2.67 -23.20
C ASN A 273 -8.24 -3.41 -24.43
N ASN A 274 -6.91 -3.40 -24.56
CA ASN A 274 -6.16 -4.14 -25.57
C ASN A 274 -5.34 -5.25 -24.89
N ALA A 275 -4.76 -6.16 -25.67
CA ALA A 275 -4.00 -7.32 -25.14
C ALA A 275 -2.76 -6.90 -24.32
N GLY A 276 -2.97 -6.58 -23.04
CA GLY A 276 -1.94 -6.07 -22.12
C GLY A 276 -1.68 -4.57 -22.17
N THR A 277 -2.50 -3.79 -22.89
CA THR A 277 -2.44 -2.32 -22.94
C THR A 277 -3.84 -1.70 -22.83
N GLY A 278 -3.91 -0.38 -22.70
CA GLY A 278 -5.13 0.35 -22.37
C GLY A 278 -5.45 0.33 -20.87
N ILE A 279 -6.31 1.26 -20.45
CA ILE A 279 -6.62 1.55 -19.04
C ILE A 279 -6.98 0.29 -18.22
N PHE A 280 -7.71 -0.64 -18.83
CA PHE A 280 -8.17 -1.89 -18.21
C PHE A 280 -7.48 -3.14 -18.77
N GLY A 281 -6.47 -3.00 -19.64
CA GLY A 281 -5.79 -4.15 -20.24
C GLY A 281 -5.12 -5.04 -19.20
N ALA A 282 -4.43 -4.41 -18.24
CA ALA A 282 -3.87 -5.07 -17.07
C ALA A 282 -4.95 -5.78 -16.23
N ALA A 283 -6.03 -5.08 -15.86
CA ALA A 283 -7.11 -5.67 -15.06
C ALA A 283 -7.73 -6.90 -15.74
N ARG A 284 -7.84 -6.90 -17.08
CA ARG A 284 -8.30 -8.06 -17.85
C ARG A 284 -7.33 -9.24 -17.79
N ILE A 285 -6.03 -9.00 -17.79
CA ILE A 285 -5.01 -10.04 -17.59
C ILE A 285 -5.19 -10.68 -16.21
N TYR A 286 -5.29 -9.86 -15.16
CA TYR A 286 -5.50 -10.33 -13.79
C TYR A 286 -6.75 -11.23 -13.70
N ALA A 287 -7.87 -10.81 -14.28
CA ALA A 287 -9.11 -11.57 -14.22
C ALA A 287 -9.08 -12.92 -14.97
N ASN A 288 -8.26 -13.03 -16.03
CA ASN A 288 -8.29 -14.20 -16.92
C ASN A 288 -7.11 -15.16 -16.74
N GLN A 289 -5.95 -14.67 -16.31
CA GLN A 289 -4.69 -15.43 -16.35
C GLN A 289 -4.06 -15.63 -14.98
N TRP A 290 -4.29 -14.70 -14.04
CA TRP A 290 -3.65 -14.79 -12.74
C TRP A 290 -4.34 -15.82 -11.85
N LYS A 291 -3.53 -16.73 -11.33
CA LYS A 291 -3.91 -17.67 -10.30
C LYS A 291 -3.19 -17.28 -9.01
N THR A 292 -3.95 -17.05 -7.95
CA THR A 292 -3.41 -16.69 -6.64
C THR A 292 -3.67 -17.81 -5.65
N ASN A 293 -2.64 -18.23 -4.91
CA ASN A 293 -2.73 -19.24 -3.84
C ASN A 293 -3.38 -20.55 -4.29
N ASP A 294 -2.84 -21.15 -5.35
CA ASP A 294 -3.34 -22.44 -5.84
C ASP A 294 -3.28 -23.53 -4.76
N GLY A 295 -2.45 -23.45 -3.72
CA GLY A 295 -2.56 -24.32 -2.53
C GLY A 295 -2.85 -25.80 -2.86
N LEU A 296 -3.93 -26.35 -2.29
CA LEU A 296 -4.44 -27.68 -2.67
C LEU A 296 -5.12 -27.71 -4.06
N PHE A 297 -5.68 -26.57 -4.50
CA PHE A 297 -6.32 -26.38 -5.80
C PHE A 297 -5.35 -26.58 -6.99
N PHE A 298 -4.04 -26.38 -6.79
CA PHE A 298 -2.98 -26.68 -7.76
C PHE A 298 -3.09 -28.11 -8.28
N TRP A 299 -3.34 -29.06 -7.37
CA TRP A 299 -3.43 -30.48 -7.66
C TRP A 299 -4.77 -30.89 -8.29
N LEU A 300 -5.82 -30.07 -8.15
CA LEU A 300 -7.14 -30.31 -8.73
C LEU A 300 -7.28 -29.78 -10.16
N VAL A 301 -6.50 -28.76 -10.53
CA VAL A 301 -6.56 -28.14 -11.88
C VAL A 301 -5.48 -28.70 -12.83
N LYS A 302 -4.51 -29.44 -12.31
CA LYS A 302 -3.46 -30.13 -13.08
C LYS A 302 -3.66 -31.65 -13.19
N ALA A 303 -4.77 -32.19 -12.68
CA ALA A 303 -5.21 -33.57 -12.92
C ALA A 303 -6.24 -33.59 -14.06
#